data_AF-T1GWF6-F1
#
_entry.id   AF-T1GWF6-F1
#
_cell.length_a   1.000
_cell.length_b   1.000
_cell.length_c   1.000
_cell.angle_alpha   90.00
_cell.angle_beta   90.00
_cell.angle_gamma   90.00
#
_symmetry.space_group_name_H-M   'P 1'
#
loop_
_entity.id
_entity.type
_entity.pdbx_description
1 polymer ?
#
loop_
_entity_poly.entity_id
_entity_poly.type
_entity_poly.pdbx_seq_one_letter_code
_entity_poly.pdbx_strand_id
1 'polypeptide(L)'
;MIFQKSIDYKIGFIALPLKRRHWIAVRRIADQYYNLDSKLDRPLCLGNEDNMLAYLRTQLESNDKELFLIVHNEVEKAQSWLKESTN
;
A
#
# COMPACT_ATOMS: atom_id res chain seq x y z
N MET A 1 -0.33 -0.06 -7.03
CA MET A 1 0.59 0.52 -6.03
C MET A 1 0.84 -0.53 -4.97
N ILE A 2 2.08 -0.72 -4.51
CA ILE A 2 2.42 -1.78 -3.56
C ILE A 2 3.06 -1.16 -2.32
N PHE A 3 2.68 -1.63 -1.14
CA PHE A 3 3.21 -1.12 0.12
C PHE A 3 3.64 -2.25 1.08
N GLN A 4 4.72 -2.04 1.84
CA GLN A 4 5.36 -3.08 2.66
C GLN A 4 4.85 -3.08 4.12
N LYS A 5 4.01 -4.06 4.48
CA LYS A 5 3.52 -4.48 5.82
C LYS A 5 4.52 -5.23 6.72
N SER A 6 5.05 -4.72 7.85
CA SER A 6 5.71 -5.59 8.86
C SER A 6 4.67 -6.36 9.70
N ILE A 7 4.81 -7.69 9.86
CA ILE A 7 3.84 -8.53 10.61
C ILE A 7 4.56 -9.54 11.50
N ASP A 8 4.19 -9.57 12.79
CA ASP A 8 4.69 -10.50 13.80
C ASP A 8 3.80 -11.75 13.90
N TYR A 9 4.43 -12.92 14.11
CA TYR A 9 3.75 -14.20 14.38
C TYR A 9 4.20 -14.77 15.72
N LYS A 10 3.26 -15.28 16.53
CA LYS A 10 3.56 -16.06 17.74
C LYS A 10 3.29 -17.55 17.47
N ILE A 11 4.28 -18.42 17.65
CA ILE A 11 4.12 -19.88 17.63
C ILE A 11 4.46 -20.40 19.04
N GLY A 12 3.45 -20.68 19.86
CA GLY A 12 3.64 -21.16 21.24
C GLY A 12 4.35 -20.16 22.15
N PHE A 13 5.29 -20.63 23.00
CA PHE A 13 6.07 -19.81 23.94
C PHE A 13 7.29 -19.12 23.30
N ILE A 14 7.53 -19.32 22.01
CA ILE A 14 8.68 -18.76 21.29
C ILE A 14 8.16 -17.72 20.29
N ALA A 15 8.40 -16.45 20.57
CA ALA A 15 8.23 -15.37 19.60
C ALA A 15 9.44 -15.39 18.66
N LEU A 16 9.31 -16.07 17.51
CA LEU A 16 10.31 -15.97 16.44
C LEU A 16 10.24 -14.56 15.84
N PRO A 17 11.32 -13.76 15.83
CA PRO A 17 11.32 -12.41 15.26
C PRO A 17 11.40 -12.48 13.73
N LEU A 18 10.42 -13.12 13.11
CA LEU A 18 10.27 -13.18 11.67
C LEU A 18 9.62 -11.88 11.21
N LYS A 19 10.43 -10.84 11.02
CA LYS A 19 10.03 -9.60 10.32
C LYS A 19 9.72 -9.92 8.86
N ARG A 20 8.54 -10.52 8.61
CA ARG A 20 8.09 -10.77 7.24
C ARG A 20 7.49 -9.49 6.70
N ARG A 21 8.26 -8.86 5.82
CA ARG A 21 7.79 -7.83 4.91
C ARG A 21 6.69 -8.43 4.04
N HIS A 22 5.50 -7.85 4.10
CA HIS A 22 4.34 -8.29 3.33
C HIS A 22 3.99 -7.25 2.28
N TRP A 23 3.80 -7.67 1.04
CA TRP A 23 3.44 -6.78 -0.05
C TRP A 23 1.92 -6.63 -0.12
N ILE A 24 1.45 -5.39 -0.01
CA ILE A 24 0.04 -5.04 -0.11
C ILE A 24 -0.18 -4.32 -1.43
N ALA A 25 -1.04 -4.85 -2.30
CA ALA A 25 -1.39 -4.19 -3.55
C ALA A 25 -2.66 -3.34 -3.37
N VAL A 26 -2.59 -2.05 -3.71
CA VAL A 26 -3.74 -1.16 -3.85
C VAL A 26 -3.97 -0.89 -5.34
N ARG A 27 -5.21 -1.10 -5.80
CA ARG A 27 -5.61 -0.92 -7.20
C ARG A 27 -7.01 -0.28 -7.29
N ARG A 28 -7.19 0.61 -8.27
CA ARG A 28 -8.49 1.12 -8.67
C ARG A 28 -9.20 0.09 -9.55
N ILE A 29 -10.43 -0.28 -9.17
CA ILE A 29 -11.31 -1.16 -9.92
C ILE A 29 -12.64 -0.42 -10.07
N ALA A 30 -13.07 -0.17 -11.31
CA ALA A 30 -14.13 0.80 -11.61
C ALA A 30 -13.82 2.18 -10.98
N ASP A 31 -14.73 2.71 -10.17
CA ASP A 31 -14.58 4.04 -9.54
C ASP A 31 -14.12 3.98 -8.07
N GLN A 32 -13.73 2.80 -7.60
CA GLN A 32 -13.33 2.59 -6.21
C GLN A 32 -11.92 1.99 -6.12
N TYR A 33 -11.20 2.37 -5.07
CA TYR A 33 -9.91 1.81 -4.72
C TYR A 33 -10.09 0.62 -3.78
N TYR A 34 -9.33 -0.43 -4.03
CA TYR A 34 -9.35 -1.64 -3.23
C TYR A 34 -7.96 -1.98 -2.73
N ASN A 35 -7.90 -2.40 -1.48
CA ASN A 35 -6.76 -3.08 -0.91
C ASN A 35 -6.89 -4.58 -1.17
N LEU A 36 -5.93 -5.12 -1.93
CA LEU A 36 -5.81 -6.52 -2.36
C LEU A 36 -4.74 -7.26 -1.54
N ASP A 37 -4.58 -6.89 -0.27
CA ASP A 37 -3.75 -7.61 0.69
C ASP A 37 -4.18 -9.09 0.75
N SER A 38 -3.24 -10.00 0.45
CA SER A 38 -3.49 -11.45 0.48
C SER A 38 -3.82 -12.01 1.87
N LYS A 39 -3.71 -11.20 2.93
CA LYS A 39 -4.11 -11.54 4.29
C LYS A 39 -5.59 -11.25 4.57
N LEU A 40 -6.24 -10.51 3.69
CA LEU A 40 -7.68 -10.29 3.78
C LEU A 40 -8.39 -11.45 3.09
N ASP A 41 -9.45 -11.93 3.73
CA ASP A 41 -10.36 -12.94 3.16
C ASP A 41 -11.06 -12.42 1.88
N ARG A 42 -11.19 -11.10 1.76
CA ARG A 42 -11.79 -10.41 0.61
C ARG A 42 -11.14 -9.04 0.36
N PRO A 43 -11.19 -8.50 -0.87
CA PRO A 43 -10.73 -7.14 -1.17
C PRO A 43 -11.40 -6.12 -0.26
N LEU A 44 -10.61 -5.31 0.45
CA LEU A 44 -11.14 -4.23 1.27
C LEU A 44 -11.36 -3.00 0.39
N CYS A 45 -12.60 -2.53 0.31
CA CYS A 45 -12.91 -1.28 -0.37
C CYS A 45 -12.41 -0.09 0.45
N LEU A 46 -11.51 0.71 -0.13
CA LEU A 46 -11.05 1.98 0.43
C LEU A 46 -12.00 3.13 0.01
N GLY A 47 -12.75 2.97 -1.09
CA GLY A 47 -13.66 4.00 -1.59
C GLY A 47 -12.99 4.91 -2.63
N ASN A 48 -13.08 6.22 -2.45
CA ASN A 48 -12.58 7.23 -3.39
C ASN A 48 -11.06 7.50 -3.24
N GLU A 49 -10.53 8.43 -4.05
CA GLU A 49 -9.12 8.84 -4.02
C GLU A 49 -8.72 9.42 -2.66
N ASP A 50 -9.56 10.27 -2.04
CA ASP A 50 -9.28 10.88 -0.74
C ASP A 50 -9.12 9.86 0.39
N ASN A 51 -10.03 8.88 0.46
CA ASN A 51 -9.95 7.81 1.44
C ASN A 51 -8.72 6.92 1.22
N MET A 52 -8.37 6.66 -0.04
CA MET A 52 -7.17 5.92 -0.40
C MET A 52 -5.92 6.69 0.05
N LEU A 53 -5.83 7.99 -0.22
CA LEU A 53 -4.72 8.83 0.23
C LEU A 53 -4.61 8.90 1.76
N ALA A 54 -5.75 9.02 2.46
CA ALA A 54 -5.77 8.99 3.92
C ALA A 54 -5.24 7.65 4.46
N TYR A 55 -5.69 6.53 3.89
CA TYR A 55 -5.20 5.20 4.23
C TYR A 55 -3.68 5.07 4.03
N LEU A 56 -3.16 5.54 2.90
CA LEU A 56 -1.72 5.50 2.64
C LEU A 56 -0.91 6.34 3.61
N ARG A 57 -1.38 7.55 3.95
CA ARG A 57 -0.70 8.42 4.91
C ARG A 57 -0.60 7.74 6.27
N THR A 58 -1.69 7.17 6.78
CA THR A 58 -1.69 6.39 8.02
C THR A 58 -0.77 5.17 7.93
N GLN A 59 -0.73 4.52 6.76
CA GLN A 59 0.17 3.38 6.58
C GLN A 59 1.65 3.81 6.56
N LEU A 60 1.98 4.91 5.91
CA LEU A 60 3.34 5.48 5.79
C LEU A 60 3.83 6.21 7.05
N GLU A 61 2.98 6.41 8.04
CA GLU A 61 3.33 7.07 9.29
C GLU A 61 4.45 6.33 10.06
N SER A 62 4.55 5.01 9.89
CA SER A 62 5.69 4.25 10.39
C SER A 62 6.78 4.14 9.31
N ASN A 63 8.00 4.59 9.66
CA ASN A 63 9.16 4.64 8.77
C ASN A 63 9.69 3.27 8.29
N ASP A 64 9.05 2.17 8.65
CA ASP A 64 9.47 0.81 8.29
C ASP A 64 8.86 0.30 6.98
N LYS A 65 8.21 1.18 6.21
CA LYS A 65 7.34 0.77 5.12
C LYS A 65 7.60 1.59 3.85
N GLU A 66 7.68 0.90 2.73
CA GLU A 66 8.04 1.48 1.43
C GLU A 66 6.82 1.46 0.50
N LEU A 67 6.60 2.56 -0.22
CA LEU A 67 5.54 2.69 -1.22
C LEU A 67 6.10 2.68 -2.63
N PHE A 68 5.63 1.74 -3.45
CA PHE A 68 5.98 1.63 -4.86
C PHE A 68 4.78 1.99 -5.73
N LEU A 69 4.96 3.01 -6.57
CA LEU A 69 3.98 3.37 -7.59
C LEU A 69 4.25 2.59 -8.86
N ILE A 70 3.24 1.87 -9.34
CA ILE A 70 3.31 1.14 -10.62
C ILE A 70 2.67 2.02 -11.66
N VAL A 71 3.46 2.45 -12.64
CA VAL A 71 3.03 3.31 -13.75
C VAL A 71 3.46 2.69 -15.08
N HIS A 72 2.82 3.11 -16.16
CA HIS A 72 3.29 2.76 -17.51
C HIS A 72 4.61 3.49 -17.82
N ASN A 73 5.44 2.91 -18.69
CA ASN A 73 6.76 3.45 -19.04
C ASN A 73 6.69 4.90 -19.58
N GLU A 74 5.62 5.23 -20.30
CA GLU A 74 5.36 6.59 -20.80
C GLU A 74 5.11 7.60 -19.66
N VAL A 75 4.37 7.20 -18.63
CA VAL A 75 4.08 8.00 -17.43
C VAL A 75 5.36 8.18 -16.60
N GLU A 76 6.18 7.14 -16.50
CA GLU A 76 7.51 7.22 -15.87
C GLU A 76 8.40 8.22 -16.60
N LYS A 77 8.53 8.13 -17.93
CA LYS A 77 9.35 9.06 -18.73
C LYS A 77 8.87 10.50 -18.62
N ALA A 78 7.55 10.70 -18.61
CA ALA A 78 6.95 12.02 -18.49
C ALA A 78 6.94 12.55 -17.03
N GLN A 79 7.27 11.71 -16.04
CA GLN A 79 7.12 11.98 -14.61
C GLN A 79 5.72 12.52 -14.23
N SER A 80 4.69 12.24 -15.04
CA SER A 80 3.33 12.80 -14.88
C SER A 80 2.57 12.20 -13.71
N TRP A 81 3.16 11.22 -13.03
CA TRP A 81 2.69 10.68 -11.76
C TRP A 81 2.98 11.61 -10.58
N LEU A 82 3.96 12.51 -10.71
CA LEU A 82 4.29 13.51 -9.70
C LEU A 82 3.42 14.74 -9.96
N LYS A 83 2.42 14.97 -9.11
CA LYS A 83 1.71 16.26 -9.11
C LYS A 83 2.65 17.28 -8.47
N GLU A 84 3.01 18.34 -9.20
CA GLU A 84 3.73 19.47 -8.61
C GLU A 84 2.92 20.02 -7.44
N SER A 85 3.59 20.24 -6.31
CA SER A 85 3.03 20.91 -5.15
C SER A 85 2.64 22.33 -5.57
N THR A 86 1.41 22.51 -6.06
CA THR A 86 0.87 23.85 -6.28
C THR A 86 0.72 24.47 -4.90
N ASN A 87 1.60 25.42 -4.58
CA ASN A 87 1.49 26.31 -3.42
C ASN A 87 0.16 27.06 -3.44
#